data_AF-A0A535ICC9-F1
#
_entry.id   AF-A0A535ICC9-F1
#
_cell.length_a   1.000
_cell.length_b   1.000
_cell.length_c   1.000
_cell.angle_alpha   90.00
_cell.angle_beta   90.00
_cell.angle_gamma   90.00
#
_symmetry.space_group_name_H-M   'P 1'
#
loop_
_entity.id
_entity.type
_entity.pdbx_description
1 polymer ?
#
loop_
_entity_poly.entity_id
_entity_poly.type
_entity_poly.pdbx_seq_one_letter_code
_entity_poly.pdbx_strand_id
1 'polypeptide(L)'
;MKLSPADLLFWVVVLAFYAAAWFFLRRRRKDVIYFGYIGLATIGFFWRVLFAGAFVPAGGGDMAAILFPVYHFAQENLRQGIVPLWNPYLYAGIPFVGHIQSGPFYPPNLLLFFATPEVTYRSLEYLLIAHFWLAGVLMYIMLRTMLDARPMTNVMGRASRIQLSRPAALLGALVFMFNDFNITHIGNPNMVAVGAWLPLIFLLFQQALTRRRVWFAMLAGAASGVAYLAGHIQPFLYILFAIGLYAVYFVLTNTRKANGASRTSLLRRSSLLPSAISLIAFLAFTILIGSVSLVPNVEMSSQSLRESLSYADAAAFSLPPAQLVGLFVPALFGRGPDIHWGPWERVEVGYVGVLPLILSALGIMWRRERLVRFFALLALASFALALGSYSVVNGWLFLIPGYSQIRVPARFVYLLDFAIAALAAHGFDSLLRPLPRRWRSTWRKVFPVLAFVLMAVVFLFIPLMFVAVTLNQSHLQSHGQRLQRARLVRHSSVLLARAAACPAHALAEHSAMGACAHRLRLP
;
A
#
# COMPACT_ATOMS: atom_id res chain seq x y z
N MET A 1 -11.13 -4.11 -29.32
CA MET A 1 -9.74 -4.17 -28.82
C MET A 1 -9.21 -5.57 -29.09
N LYS A 2 -8.06 -5.72 -29.74
CA LYS A 2 -7.36 -7.02 -29.76
C LYS A 2 -6.81 -7.25 -28.35
N LEU A 3 -7.17 -8.37 -27.73
CA LEU A 3 -6.65 -8.75 -26.42
C LEU A 3 -5.17 -9.11 -26.58
N SER A 4 -4.31 -8.48 -25.80
CA SER A 4 -2.89 -8.85 -25.73
C SER A 4 -2.72 -10.21 -25.02
N PRO A 5 -1.59 -10.92 -25.22
CA PRO A 5 -1.29 -12.11 -24.43
C PRO A 5 -1.29 -11.86 -22.91
N ALA A 6 -0.89 -10.66 -22.47
CA ALA A 6 -0.96 -10.26 -21.07
C ALA A 6 -2.40 -10.10 -20.58
N ASP A 7 -3.30 -9.56 -21.42
CA ASP A 7 -4.72 -9.40 -21.10
C ASP A 7 -5.35 -10.79 -20.90
N LEU A 8 -5.05 -11.74 -21.79
CA LEU A 8 -5.53 -13.12 -21.70
C LEU A 8 -5.01 -13.81 -20.44
N LEU A 9 -3.70 -13.72 -20.18
CA LEU A 9 -3.09 -14.32 -18.99
C LEU A 9 -3.73 -13.79 -17.71
N PHE A 10 -3.91 -12.47 -17.60
CA PHE A 10 -4.52 -11.83 -16.44
C PHE A 10 -5.92 -12.41 -16.16
N TRP A 11 -6.80 -12.42 -17.17
CA TRP A 11 -8.16 -12.93 -16.98
C TRP A 11 -8.21 -14.44 -16.71
N VAL A 12 -7.35 -15.24 -17.35
CA VAL A 12 -7.24 -16.67 -17.08
C VAL A 12 -6.83 -16.94 -15.64
N VAL A 13 -5.81 -16.24 -15.14
CA VAL A 13 -5.33 -16.39 -13.74
C VAL A 13 -6.43 -16.00 -12.75
N VAL A 14 -7.12 -14.88 -13.00
CA VAL A 14 -8.25 -14.42 -12.14
C VAL A 14 -9.37 -15.46 -12.11
N LEU A 15 -9.80 -15.96 -13.27
CA LEU A 15 -10.87 -16.96 -13.37
C LEU A 15 -10.45 -18.29 -12.74
N ALA A 16 -9.22 -18.75 -12.98
CA ALA A 16 -8.68 -19.97 -12.39
C ALA A 16 -8.63 -19.87 -10.86
N PHE A 17 -8.18 -18.74 -10.32
CA PHE A 17 -8.19 -18.51 -8.87
C PHE A 17 -9.62 -18.56 -8.33
N TYR A 18 -10.57 -17.86 -8.95
CA TYR A 18 -11.94 -17.82 -8.47
C TYR A 18 -12.61 -19.20 -8.52
N ALA A 19 -12.38 -19.96 -9.60
CA ALA A 19 -12.85 -21.33 -9.76
C ALA A 19 -12.23 -22.26 -8.70
N ALA A 20 -10.93 -22.18 -8.48
CA ALA A 20 -10.23 -22.95 -7.45
C ALA A 20 -10.77 -22.59 -6.05
N ALA A 21 -10.90 -21.31 -5.72
CA ALA A 21 -11.46 -20.86 -4.47
C ALA A 21 -12.90 -21.39 -4.27
N TRP A 22 -13.75 -21.31 -5.30
CA TRP A 22 -15.12 -21.83 -5.25
C TRP A 22 -15.17 -23.35 -5.03
N PHE A 23 -14.29 -24.09 -5.70
CA PHE A 23 -14.24 -25.55 -5.66
C PHE A 23 -13.64 -26.08 -4.35
N PHE A 24 -12.49 -25.55 -3.92
CA PHE A 24 -11.77 -26.00 -2.73
C PHE A 24 -12.35 -25.45 -1.43
N LEU A 25 -12.96 -24.26 -1.45
CA LEU A 25 -13.61 -23.64 -0.28
C LEU A 25 -15.12 -23.87 -0.25
N ARG A 26 -15.60 -25.04 -0.71
CA ARG A 26 -17.03 -25.40 -0.74
C ARG A 26 -17.76 -25.15 0.60
N ARG A 27 -17.13 -25.49 1.74
CA ARG A 27 -17.70 -25.23 3.09
C ARG A 27 -17.74 -23.74 3.47
N ARG A 28 -17.06 -22.88 2.72
CA ARG A 28 -16.99 -21.42 2.91
C ARG A 28 -17.41 -20.64 1.65
N ARG A 29 -18.30 -21.18 0.80
CA ARG A 29 -18.82 -20.47 -0.39
C ARG A 29 -19.28 -19.05 -0.13
N LYS A 30 -19.90 -18.81 1.03
CA LYS A 30 -20.30 -17.45 1.44
C LYS A 30 -19.13 -16.49 1.50
N ASP A 31 -17.94 -16.93 1.94
CA ASP A 31 -16.73 -16.10 1.97
C ASP A 31 -16.14 -15.89 0.56
N VAL A 32 -16.27 -16.87 -0.35
CA VAL A 32 -15.85 -16.74 -1.76
C VAL A 32 -16.64 -15.64 -2.49
N ILE A 33 -17.94 -15.47 -2.19
CA ILE A 33 -18.74 -14.36 -2.74
C ILE A 33 -18.12 -13.00 -2.39
N TYR A 34 -17.55 -12.85 -1.18
CA TYR A 34 -16.89 -11.61 -0.79
C TYR A 34 -15.56 -11.40 -1.50
N PHE A 35 -14.85 -12.46 -1.91
CA PHE A 35 -13.73 -12.33 -2.85
C PHE A 35 -14.20 -11.78 -4.20
N GLY A 36 -15.41 -12.17 -4.64
CA GLY A 36 -16.08 -11.58 -5.80
C GLY A 36 -16.35 -10.08 -5.62
N TYR A 37 -16.89 -9.65 -4.47
CA TYR A 37 -17.08 -8.21 -4.19
C TYR A 37 -15.77 -7.42 -4.14
N ILE A 38 -14.71 -8.00 -3.58
CA ILE A 38 -13.37 -7.39 -3.61
C ILE A 38 -12.86 -7.28 -5.06
N GLY A 39 -13.05 -8.33 -5.87
CA GLY A 39 -12.74 -8.30 -7.30
C GLY A 39 -13.51 -7.23 -8.07
N LEU A 40 -14.82 -7.11 -7.83
CA LEU A 40 -15.64 -6.06 -8.43
C LEU A 40 -15.20 -4.65 -8.01
N ALA A 41 -14.81 -4.47 -6.75
CA ALA A 41 -14.26 -3.20 -6.28
C ALA A 41 -12.92 -2.86 -6.98
N THR A 42 -12.02 -3.84 -7.14
CA THR A 42 -10.78 -3.66 -7.92
C THR A 42 -11.09 -3.27 -9.36
N ILE A 43 -11.98 -4.01 -10.03
CA ILE A 43 -12.37 -3.74 -11.41
C ILE A 43 -13.00 -2.35 -11.52
N GLY A 44 -13.88 -1.99 -10.59
CA GLY A 44 -14.53 -0.68 -10.53
C GLY A 44 -13.54 0.46 -10.29
N PHE A 45 -12.48 0.25 -9.51
CA PHE A 45 -11.44 1.26 -9.30
C PHE A 45 -10.55 1.44 -10.53
N PHE A 46 -10.12 0.32 -11.15
CA PHE A 46 -9.22 0.31 -12.31
C PHE A 46 -9.94 0.26 -13.66
N TRP A 47 -11.24 0.56 -13.72
CA TRP A 47 -12.07 0.38 -14.92
C TRP A 47 -11.51 1.12 -16.15
N ARG A 48 -10.89 2.29 -15.95
CA ARG A 48 -10.28 3.07 -17.05
C ARG A 48 -9.07 2.37 -17.65
N VAL A 49 -8.27 1.71 -16.81
CA VAL A 49 -7.11 0.93 -17.27
C VAL A 49 -7.60 -0.34 -17.95
N LEU A 50 -8.55 -1.05 -17.33
CA LEU A 50 -9.03 -2.34 -17.81
C LEU A 50 -9.85 -2.24 -19.10
N PHE A 51 -10.67 -1.19 -19.28
CA PHE A 51 -11.65 -1.12 -20.36
C PHE A 51 -11.56 0.14 -21.23
N ALA A 52 -10.98 1.23 -20.74
CA ALA A 52 -10.88 2.49 -21.48
C ALA A 52 -9.47 2.76 -22.04
N GLY A 53 -8.53 1.84 -21.87
CA GLY A 53 -7.16 1.98 -22.37
C GLY A 53 -6.34 3.10 -21.72
N ALA A 54 -6.74 3.56 -20.52
CA ALA A 54 -5.96 4.52 -19.76
C ALA A 54 -4.71 3.87 -19.18
N PHE A 55 -3.68 4.70 -18.91
CA PHE A 55 -2.45 4.27 -18.24
C PHE A 55 -2.38 4.81 -16.82
N VAL A 56 -1.82 4.01 -15.92
CA VAL A 56 -1.58 4.37 -14.52
C VAL A 56 -0.15 3.99 -14.12
N PRO A 57 0.58 4.89 -13.41
CA PRO A 57 0.23 6.28 -13.12
C PRO A 57 0.20 7.15 -14.39
N ALA A 58 -0.57 8.24 -14.34
CA ALA A 58 -0.55 9.24 -15.41
C ALA A 58 0.86 9.82 -15.54
N GLY A 59 1.42 9.82 -16.76
CA GLY A 59 2.81 10.22 -17.02
C GLY A 59 3.86 9.13 -16.75
N GLY A 60 3.46 7.92 -16.39
CA GLY A 60 4.34 6.75 -16.23
C GLY A 60 5.12 6.70 -14.92
N GLY A 61 5.70 7.82 -14.48
CA GLY A 61 6.47 7.92 -13.23
C GLY A 61 7.57 6.86 -13.10
N ASP A 62 7.86 6.43 -11.87
CA ASP A 62 8.86 5.38 -11.59
C ASP A 62 8.52 4.04 -12.26
N MET A 63 7.23 3.75 -12.48
CA MET A 63 6.82 2.51 -13.13
C MET A 63 7.39 2.46 -14.56
N ALA A 64 7.28 3.56 -15.31
CA ALA A 64 7.82 3.64 -16.66
C ALA A 64 9.34 3.83 -16.68
N ALA A 65 9.86 4.71 -15.81
CA ALA A 65 11.26 5.12 -15.85
C ALA A 65 12.23 4.11 -15.23
N ILE A 66 11.78 3.33 -14.24
CA ILE A 66 12.64 2.44 -13.45
C ILE A 66 12.16 0.99 -13.55
N LEU A 67 10.91 0.71 -13.17
CA LEU A 67 10.48 -0.68 -12.96
C LEU A 67 10.25 -1.43 -14.27
N PHE A 68 9.65 -0.79 -15.27
CA PHE A 68 9.44 -1.39 -16.59
C PHE A 68 10.74 -1.89 -17.23
N PRO A 69 11.79 -1.06 -17.41
CA PRO A 69 13.04 -1.53 -18.02
C PRO A 69 13.74 -2.60 -17.15
N VAL A 70 13.66 -2.49 -15.83
CA VAL A 70 14.20 -3.50 -14.90
C VAL A 70 13.50 -4.86 -15.09
N TYR A 71 12.18 -4.88 -15.21
CA TYR A 71 11.41 -6.12 -15.36
C TYR A 71 11.59 -6.71 -16.76
N HIS A 72 11.68 -5.88 -17.80
CA HIS A 72 12.00 -6.32 -19.16
C HIS A 72 13.39 -6.98 -19.20
N PHE A 73 14.42 -6.31 -18.66
CA PHE A 73 15.78 -6.86 -18.57
C PHE A 73 15.82 -8.19 -17.79
N ALA A 74 15.10 -8.29 -16.68
CA ALA A 74 14.99 -9.54 -15.92
C ALA A 74 14.38 -10.67 -16.75
N GLN A 75 13.28 -10.42 -17.45
CA GLN A 75 12.61 -11.42 -18.27
C GLN A 75 13.53 -11.92 -19.40
N GLU A 76 14.17 -11.01 -20.12
CA GLU A 76 14.99 -11.32 -21.28
C GLU A 76 16.15 -12.25 -20.89
N ASN A 77 16.84 -11.96 -19.79
CA ASN A 77 17.91 -12.81 -19.25
C ASN A 77 17.37 -14.16 -18.73
N LEU A 78 16.33 -14.14 -17.88
CA LEU A 78 15.81 -15.36 -17.24
C LEU A 78 15.26 -16.37 -18.26
N ARG A 79 14.65 -15.89 -19.35
CA ARG A 79 14.17 -16.76 -20.44
C ARG A 79 15.29 -17.44 -21.21
N GLN A 80 16.48 -16.84 -21.23
CA GLN A 80 17.68 -17.44 -21.81
C GLN A 80 18.42 -18.36 -20.80
N GLY A 81 17.86 -18.57 -19.60
CA GLY A 81 18.51 -19.35 -18.54
C GLY A 81 19.62 -18.58 -17.82
N ILE A 82 19.73 -17.26 -18.04
CA ILE A 82 20.74 -16.40 -17.43
C ILE A 82 20.15 -15.75 -16.19
N VAL A 83 20.79 -15.93 -15.04
CA VAL A 83 20.48 -15.16 -13.83
C VAL A 83 21.17 -13.80 -13.94
N PRO A 84 20.42 -12.67 -14.05
CA PRO A 84 21.02 -11.37 -14.31
C PRO A 84 21.69 -10.82 -13.05
N LEU A 85 22.98 -11.10 -12.84
CA LEU A 85 23.73 -10.56 -11.69
C LEU A 85 24.20 -9.12 -11.91
N TRP A 86 24.39 -8.70 -13.17
CA TRP A 86 24.92 -7.39 -13.56
C TRP A 86 24.04 -6.74 -14.61
N ASN A 87 23.75 -5.44 -14.45
CA ASN A 87 23.08 -4.62 -15.45
C ASN A 87 24.10 -3.65 -16.07
N PRO A 88 24.51 -3.84 -17.34
CA PRO A 88 25.54 -3.02 -17.98
C PRO A 88 25.03 -1.65 -18.47
N TYR A 89 23.72 -1.42 -18.49
CA TYR A 89 23.12 -0.25 -19.13
C TYR A 89 23.04 0.99 -18.25
N LEU A 90 23.22 0.84 -16.93
CA LEU A 90 23.13 1.94 -15.97
C LEU A 90 24.53 2.27 -15.43
N TYR A 91 24.97 3.52 -15.60
CA TYR A 91 26.21 4.05 -15.01
C TYR A 91 27.47 3.19 -15.26
N ALA A 92 27.63 2.67 -16.48
CA ALA A 92 28.70 1.71 -16.86
C ALA A 92 28.64 0.34 -16.14
N GLY A 93 27.60 0.09 -15.35
CA GLY A 93 27.28 -1.19 -14.77
C GLY A 93 26.89 -1.10 -13.29
N ILE A 94 25.84 -1.83 -12.90
CA ILE A 94 25.45 -1.98 -11.49
C ILE A 94 25.03 -3.44 -11.17
N PRO A 95 25.18 -3.90 -9.91
CA PRO A 95 24.59 -5.17 -9.48
C PRO A 95 23.06 -5.17 -9.66
N PHE A 96 22.51 -6.24 -10.27
CA PHE A 96 21.07 -6.30 -10.58
C PHE A 96 20.26 -7.09 -9.55
N VAL A 97 20.64 -8.34 -9.23
CA VAL A 97 19.95 -9.11 -8.16
C VAL A 97 20.10 -8.40 -6.81
N GLY A 98 21.25 -7.77 -6.56
CA GLY A 98 21.50 -6.98 -5.35
C GLY A 98 20.75 -5.65 -5.31
N HIS A 99 20.09 -5.24 -6.41
CA HIS A 99 19.28 -4.03 -6.41
C HIS A 99 17.96 -4.27 -5.66
N ILE A 100 17.74 -3.51 -4.59
CA ILE A 100 16.58 -3.66 -3.69
C ILE A 100 15.19 -3.47 -4.35
N GLN A 101 15.13 -3.08 -5.63
CA GLN A 101 13.89 -2.91 -6.39
C GLN A 101 13.73 -3.83 -7.61
N SER A 102 14.67 -4.74 -7.88
CA SER A 102 14.62 -5.58 -9.09
C SER A 102 13.62 -6.74 -9.00
N GLY A 103 13.51 -7.37 -7.82
CA GLY A 103 12.56 -8.45 -7.54
C GLY A 103 12.48 -9.61 -8.55
N PRO A 104 13.59 -10.10 -9.13
CA PRO A 104 13.54 -11.08 -10.24
C PRO A 104 13.03 -12.45 -9.80
N PHE A 105 13.14 -12.79 -8.52
CA PHE A 105 12.77 -14.09 -7.96
C PHE A 105 11.41 -14.10 -7.26
N TYR A 106 10.66 -13.01 -7.34
CA TYR A 106 9.32 -12.97 -6.80
C TYR A 106 8.40 -13.91 -7.58
N PRO A 107 7.69 -14.88 -6.97
CA PRO A 107 6.94 -15.89 -7.73
C PRO A 107 5.91 -15.33 -8.72
N PRO A 108 5.13 -14.27 -8.41
CA PRO A 108 4.28 -13.61 -9.40
C PRO A 108 5.05 -12.95 -10.55
N ASN A 109 6.25 -12.41 -10.31
CA ASN A 109 7.10 -11.87 -11.36
C ASN A 109 7.62 -13.00 -12.26
N LEU A 110 8.11 -14.11 -11.67
CA LEU A 110 8.53 -15.29 -12.41
C LEU A 110 7.39 -15.84 -13.27
N LEU A 111 6.18 -15.94 -12.72
CA LEU A 111 5.00 -16.35 -13.49
C LEU A 111 4.78 -15.42 -14.68
N LEU A 112 4.82 -14.09 -14.48
CA LEU A 112 4.70 -13.14 -15.57
C LEU A 112 5.80 -13.33 -16.63
N PHE A 113 7.06 -13.43 -16.20
CA PHE A 113 8.22 -13.53 -17.06
C PHE A 113 8.17 -14.76 -17.94
N PHE A 114 7.74 -15.91 -17.41
CA PHE A 114 7.66 -17.14 -18.20
C PHE A 114 6.34 -17.30 -18.96
N ALA A 115 5.22 -16.76 -18.46
CA ALA A 115 3.91 -16.93 -19.09
C ALA A 115 3.58 -15.92 -20.19
N THR A 116 4.34 -14.83 -20.35
CA THR A 116 4.12 -13.82 -21.41
C THR A 116 5.31 -13.71 -22.35
N PRO A 117 5.11 -13.58 -23.69
CA PRO A 117 6.21 -13.43 -24.64
C PRO A 117 7.16 -12.27 -24.32
N GLU A 118 6.59 -11.16 -23.86
CA GLU A 118 7.27 -9.92 -23.55
C GLU A 118 6.52 -9.22 -22.40
N VAL A 119 7.25 -8.70 -21.43
CA VAL A 119 6.75 -7.84 -20.38
C VAL A 119 6.51 -6.48 -20.99
N THR A 120 5.26 -6.05 -20.99
CA THR A 120 4.85 -4.72 -21.44
C THR A 120 4.56 -3.83 -20.22
N TYR A 121 4.46 -2.52 -20.43
CA TYR A 121 3.99 -1.60 -19.38
C TYR A 121 2.65 -2.07 -18.78
N ARG A 122 1.74 -2.55 -19.63
CA ARG A 122 0.44 -3.10 -19.22
C ARG A 122 0.56 -4.35 -18.35
N SER A 123 1.59 -5.17 -18.56
CA SER A 123 1.88 -6.30 -17.67
C SER A 123 2.16 -5.85 -16.23
N LEU A 124 2.85 -4.72 -16.04
CA LEU A 124 3.10 -4.15 -14.72
C LEU A 124 1.82 -3.55 -14.11
N GLU A 125 0.98 -2.91 -14.93
CA GLU A 125 -0.35 -2.45 -14.48
C GLU A 125 -1.21 -3.63 -13.99
N TYR A 126 -1.18 -4.76 -14.70
CA TYR A 126 -1.90 -5.96 -14.26
C TYR A 126 -1.33 -6.58 -12.99
N LEU A 127 0.00 -6.62 -12.84
CA LEU A 127 0.63 -7.02 -11.57
C LEU A 127 0.18 -6.09 -10.43
N LEU A 128 0.21 -4.78 -10.63
CA LEU A 128 -0.26 -3.81 -9.65
C LEU A 128 -1.71 -4.09 -9.24
N ILE A 129 -2.62 -4.19 -10.21
CA ILE A 129 -4.06 -4.44 -10.01
C ILE A 129 -4.27 -5.76 -9.25
N ALA A 130 -3.53 -6.80 -9.60
CA ALA A 130 -3.57 -8.09 -8.92
C ALA A 130 -3.16 -7.97 -7.44
N HIS A 131 -2.16 -7.14 -7.11
CA HIS A 131 -1.73 -6.94 -5.72
C HIS A 131 -2.70 -6.08 -4.90
N PHE A 132 -3.39 -5.12 -5.51
CA PHE A 132 -4.51 -4.42 -4.85
C PHE A 132 -5.60 -5.42 -4.44
N TRP A 133 -6.02 -6.27 -5.39
CA TRP A 133 -6.99 -7.32 -5.11
C TRP A 133 -6.49 -8.31 -4.05
N LEU A 134 -5.23 -8.75 -4.14
CA LEU A 134 -4.61 -9.65 -3.17
C LEU A 134 -4.59 -9.03 -1.77
N ALA A 135 -4.22 -7.76 -1.62
CA ALA A 135 -4.23 -7.04 -0.36
C ALA A 135 -5.63 -7.09 0.29
N GLY A 136 -6.69 -6.85 -0.49
CA GLY A 136 -8.07 -6.95 -0.02
C GLY A 136 -8.44 -8.37 0.41
N VAL A 137 -8.14 -9.38 -0.42
CA VAL A 137 -8.44 -10.79 -0.11
C VAL A 137 -7.71 -11.26 1.15
N LEU A 138 -6.42 -10.97 1.28
CA LEU A 138 -5.63 -11.36 2.44
C LEU A 138 -6.10 -10.66 3.72
N MET A 139 -6.47 -9.37 3.63
CA MET A 139 -7.08 -8.64 4.73
C MET A 139 -8.42 -9.24 5.15
N TYR A 140 -9.30 -9.57 4.19
CA TYR A 140 -10.56 -10.25 4.48
C TYR A 140 -10.34 -11.59 5.19
N ILE A 141 -9.41 -12.41 4.67
CA ILE A 141 -9.06 -13.71 5.27
C ILE A 141 -8.55 -13.52 6.69
N MET A 142 -7.64 -12.57 6.91
CA MET A 142 -7.15 -12.22 8.24
C MET A 142 -8.31 -11.91 9.18
N LEU A 143 -9.15 -10.92 8.85
CA LEU A 143 -10.24 -10.47 9.72
C LEU A 143 -11.28 -11.58 10.00
N ARG A 144 -11.53 -12.48 9.04
CA ARG A 144 -12.48 -13.60 9.24
C ARG A 144 -11.93 -14.74 10.07
N THR A 145 -10.61 -14.92 10.11
CA THR A 145 -9.98 -16.14 10.64
C THR A 145 -9.04 -15.92 11.81
N MET A 146 -8.68 -14.67 12.10
CA MET A 146 -7.89 -14.29 13.25
C MET A 146 -8.60 -14.67 14.55
N LEU A 147 -7.83 -15.12 15.54
CA LEU A 147 -8.36 -15.66 16.79
C LEU A 147 -7.91 -14.80 17.97
N ASP A 148 -8.76 -14.50 18.95
CA ASP A 148 -8.24 -13.93 20.20
C ASP A 148 -7.56 -15.04 21.03
N ALA A 149 -6.48 -14.69 21.73
CA ALA A 149 -5.66 -15.59 22.54
C ALA A 149 -6.39 -16.07 23.82
N ARG A 150 -7.48 -15.40 24.23
CA ARG A 150 -8.31 -15.82 25.35
C ARG A 150 -9.71 -16.18 24.88
N PRO A 151 -10.25 -17.36 25.24
CA PRO A 151 -11.68 -17.58 25.15
C PRO A 151 -12.38 -16.59 26.09
N MET A 152 -13.32 -15.81 25.57
CA MET A 152 -14.18 -14.97 26.41
C MET A 152 -15.12 -15.90 27.20
N THR A 153 -14.69 -16.29 28.40
CA THR A 153 -15.57 -16.85 29.42
C THR A 153 -16.47 -15.73 29.93
N ASN A 154 -17.53 -15.43 29.18
CA ASN A 154 -18.70 -14.87 29.82
C ASN A 154 -19.36 -16.00 30.63
N VAL A 155 -19.90 -15.64 31.78
CA VAL A 155 -20.46 -16.46 32.89
C VAL A 155 -21.58 -17.46 32.47
N MET A 156 -21.81 -17.65 31.17
CA MET A 156 -22.59 -18.74 30.59
C MET A 156 -21.81 -19.42 29.45
N GLY A 157 -20.85 -20.28 29.81
CA GLY A 157 -20.49 -21.52 29.09
C GLY A 157 -20.16 -21.53 27.58
N ARG A 158 -20.10 -20.40 26.86
CA ARG A 158 -19.73 -20.37 25.44
C ARG A 158 -18.59 -19.38 25.23
N ALA A 159 -17.37 -19.90 25.20
CA ALA A 159 -16.20 -19.22 24.70
C ALA A 159 -16.50 -18.71 23.28
N SER A 160 -16.93 -17.45 23.17
CA SER A 160 -17.37 -16.91 21.89
C SER A 160 -16.14 -16.60 21.03
N ARG A 161 -15.79 -17.53 20.13
CA ARG A 161 -14.99 -17.25 18.93
C ARG A 161 -15.81 -16.32 18.05
N ILE A 162 -15.92 -15.05 18.44
CA ILE A 162 -16.72 -14.13 17.67
C ILE A 162 -15.91 -13.73 16.44
N GLN A 163 -16.07 -14.49 15.37
CA GLN A 163 -15.59 -14.07 14.06
C GLN A 163 -16.30 -12.77 13.68
N LEU A 164 -15.55 -11.81 13.11
CA LEU A 164 -16.18 -10.63 12.51
C LEU A 164 -17.18 -11.05 11.45
N SER A 165 -18.32 -10.37 11.39
CA SER A 165 -19.29 -10.57 10.31
C SER A 165 -18.64 -10.33 8.94
N ARG A 166 -19.15 -11.00 7.90
CA ARG A 166 -18.59 -10.89 6.55
C ARG A 166 -18.62 -9.45 5.99
N PRO A 167 -19.70 -8.68 6.17
CA PRO A 167 -19.71 -7.27 5.76
C PRO A 167 -18.64 -6.43 6.46
N ALA A 168 -18.33 -6.71 7.73
CA ALA A 168 -17.26 -6.04 8.45
C ALA A 168 -15.86 -6.41 7.97
N ALA A 169 -15.63 -7.69 7.70
CA ALA A 169 -14.37 -8.11 7.09
C ALA A 169 -14.21 -7.52 5.67
N LEU A 170 -15.29 -7.42 4.89
CA LEU A 170 -15.30 -6.75 3.59
C LEU A 170 -14.93 -5.28 3.73
N LEU A 171 -15.54 -4.56 4.68
CA LEU A 171 -15.20 -3.16 4.92
C LEU A 171 -13.71 -3.02 5.22
N GLY A 172 -13.16 -3.79 6.18
CA GLY A 172 -11.73 -3.74 6.48
C GLY A 172 -10.84 -4.08 5.29
N ALA A 173 -11.26 -5.02 4.43
CA ALA A 173 -10.56 -5.35 3.20
C ALA A 173 -10.53 -4.19 2.19
N LEU A 174 -11.67 -3.52 1.99
CA LEU A 174 -11.77 -2.36 1.10
C LEU A 174 -10.94 -1.18 1.63
N VAL A 175 -10.95 -0.95 2.94
CA VAL A 175 -10.15 0.08 3.60
C VAL A 175 -8.64 -0.18 3.41
N PHE A 176 -8.19 -1.42 3.57
CA PHE A 176 -6.77 -1.75 3.42
C PHE A 176 -6.32 -1.73 1.95
N MET A 177 -7.11 -2.28 1.02
CA MET A 177 -6.68 -2.35 -0.39
C MET A 177 -6.60 -0.96 -1.05
N PHE A 178 -7.46 -0.01 -0.66
CA PHE A 178 -7.48 1.36 -1.16
C PHE A 178 -6.90 2.37 -0.16
N ASN A 179 -5.98 1.92 0.70
CA ASN A 179 -5.32 2.79 1.66
C ASN A 179 -4.37 3.79 0.99
N ASP A 180 -3.93 4.78 1.75
CA ASP A 180 -3.12 5.88 1.21
C ASP A 180 -1.75 5.40 0.73
N PHE A 181 -1.15 4.44 1.44
CA PHE A 181 0.10 3.81 1.00
C PHE A 181 -0.02 3.22 -0.42
N ASN A 182 -1.02 2.38 -0.68
CA ASN A 182 -1.20 1.75 -1.98
C ASN A 182 -1.51 2.77 -3.08
N ILE A 183 -2.33 3.77 -2.77
CA ILE A 183 -2.72 4.82 -3.73
C ILE A 183 -1.55 5.74 -4.06
N THR A 184 -0.77 6.13 -3.07
CA THR A 184 0.41 6.99 -3.26
C THR A 184 1.51 6.25 -4.02
N HIS A 185 1.68 4.95 -3.78
CA HIS A 185 2.65 4.10 -4.46
C HIS A 185 2.09 3.32 -5.65
N ILE A 186 1.05 3.84 -6.30
CA ILE A 186 0.48 3.22 -7.49
C ILE A 186 1.51 3.10 -8.65
N GLY A 187 2.53 3.97 -8.64
CA GLY A 187 3.69 3.92 -9.56
C GLY A 187 4.80 2.96 -9.12
N ASN A 188 4.70 2.31 -7.97
CA ASN A 188 5.70 1.39 -7.43
C ASN A 188 5.06 0.01 -7.15
N PRO A 189 4.70 -0.77 -8.20
CA PRO A 189 4.05 -2.08 -8.04
C PRO A 189 4.79 -3.05 -7.11
N ASN A 190 6.12 -3.00 -7.08
CA ASN A 190 6.93 -3.76 -6.12
C ASN A 190 6.64 -3.40 -4.65
N MET A 191 6.46 -2.12 -4.32
CA MET A 191 6.09 -1.69 -2.96
C MET A 191 4.71 -2.19 -2.55
N VAL A 192 3.73 -2.01 -3.44
CA VAL A 192 2.36 -2.50 -3.25
C VAL A 192 2.35 -4.02 -3.11
N ALA A 193 3.17 -4.73 -3.89
CA ALA A 193 3.31 -6.17 -3.83
C ALA A 193 3.81 -6.64 -2.47
N VAL A 194 4.89 -6.07 -1.94
CA VAL A 194 5.37 -6.36 -0.57
C VAL A 194 4.26 -6.09 0.46
N GLY A 195 3.61 -4.93 0.34
CA GLY A 195 2.57 -4.49 1.28
C GLY A 195 1.35 -5.42 1.32
N ALA A 196 0.97 -5.99 0.18
CA ALA A 196 -0.18 -6.88 0.09
C ALA A 196 -0.08 -8.12 1.00
N TRP A 197 1.13 -8.58 1.33
CA TRP A 197 1.35 -9.80 2.14
C TRP A 197 1.16 -9.61 3.64
N LEU A 198 1.22 -8.38 4.17
CA LEU A 198 1.18 -8.12 5.61
C LEU A 198 0.01 -8.81 6.33
N PRO A 199 -1.25 -8.75 5.84
CA PRO A 199 -2.36 -9.37 6.55
C PRO A 199 -2.21 -10.89 6.70
N LEU A 200 -1.66 -11.57 5.68
CA LEU A 200 -1.42 -13.02 5.73
C LEU A 200 -0.28 -13.36 6.68
N ILE A 201 0.83 -12.64 6.60
CA ILE A 201 2.00 -12.86 7.46
C ILE A 201 1.58 -12.67 8.92
N PHE A 202 0.87 -11.56 9.21
CA PHE A 202 0.36 -11.25 10.52
C PHE A 202 -0.63 -12.31 11.02
N LEU A 203 -1.58 -12.74 10.18
CA LEU A 203 -2.51 -13.82 10.50
C LEU A 203 -1.79 -15.11 10.90
N LEU A 204 -0.86 -15.58 10.06
CA LEU A 204 -0.16 -16.85 10.26
C LEU A 204 0.69 -16.80 11.52
N PHE A 205 1.46 -15.73 11.71
CA PHE A 205 2.26 -15.55 12.93
C PHE A 205 1.36 -15.49 14.17
N GLN A 206 0.23 -14.81 14.06
CA GLN A 206 -0.74 -14.75 15.14
C GLN A 206 -1.34 -16.11 15.49
N GLN A 207 -1.65 -16.92 14.48
CA GLN A 207 -2.11 -18.30 14.68
C GLN A 207 -1.02 -19.18 15.30
N ALA A 208 0.25 -18.96 14.96
CA ALA A 208 1.36 -19.68 15.58
C ALA A 208 1.39 -19.47 17.09
N LEU A 209 1.27 -18.22 17.53
CA LEU A 209 1.27 -17.85 18.95
C LEU A 209 0.01 -18.33 19.69
N THR A 210 -1.17 -18.12 19.09
CA THR A 210 -2.46 -18.46 19.73
C THR A 210 -2.73 -19.96 19.75
N ARG A 211 -2.37 -20.68 18.69
CA ARG A 211 -2.54 -22.14 18.61
C ARG A 211 -1.34 -22.92 19.16
N ARG A 212 -0.23 -22.23 19.48
CA ARG A 212 1.05 -22.82 19.91
C ARG A 212 1.57 -23.88 18.94
N ARG A 213 1.56 -23.57 17.64
CA ARG A 213 2.06 -24.47 16.59
C ARG A 213 3.07 -23.73 15.72
N VAL A 214 4.34 -24.15 15.79
CA VAL A 214 5.46 -23.48 15.13
C VAL A 214 5.36 -23.48 13.61
N TRP A 215 4.71 -24.47 13.00
CA TRP A 215 4.56 -24.52 11.53
C TRP A 215 3.81 -23.31 10.97
N PHE A 216 2.87 -22.70 11.72
CA PHE A 216 2.25 -21.45 11.29
C PHE A 216 3.27 -20.30 11.25
N ALA A 217 4.26 -20.29 12.15
CA ALA A 217 5.34 -19.31 12.11
C ALA A 217 6.31 -19.59 10.96
N MET A 218 6.59 -20.86 10.64
CA MET A 218 7.35 -21.24 9.45
C MET A 218 6.65 -20.76 8.17
N LEU A 219 5.32 -20.94 8.08
CA LEU A 219 4.54 -20.43 6.94
C LEU A 219 4.48 -18.90 6.91
N ALA A 220 4.36 -18.23 8.07
CA ALA A 220 4.45 -16.78 8.15
C ALA A 220 5.82 -16.31 7.66
N GLY A 221 6.89 -17.01 8.03
CA GLY A 221 8.25 -16.73 7.59
C GLY A 221 8.42 -16.96 6.09
N ALA A 222 7.88 -18.05 5.56
CA ALA A 222 7.90 -18.31 4.12
C ALA A 222 7.15 -17.23 3.33
N ALA A 223 5.95 -16.84 3.79
CA ALA A 223 5.19 -15.75 3.18
C ALA A 223 5.93 -14.40 3.28
N SER A 224 6.62 -14.16 4.39
CA SER A 224 7.47 -12.98 4.60
C SER A 224 8.69 -12.98 3.67
N GLY A 225 9.35 -14.12 3.48
CA GLY A 225 10.43 -14.28 2.51
C GLY A 225 9.93 -14.05 1.07
N VAL A 226 8.77 -14.60 0.70
CA VAL A 226 8.13 -14.32 -0.60
C VAL A 226 7.81 -12.83 -0.76
N ALA A 227 7.31 -12.17 0.28
CA ALA A 227 7.07 -10.73 0.25
C ALA A 227 8.38 -9.94 0.04
N TYR A 228 9.48 -10.33 0.70
CA TYR A 228 10.79 -9.71 0.52
C TYR A 228 11.28 -9.81 -0.94
N LEU A 229 11.08 -10.96 -1.59
CA LEU A 229 11.49 -11.18 -2.97
C LEU A 229 10.80 -10.25 -3.98
N ALA A 230 9.66 -9.62 -3.62
CA ALA A 230 8.98 -8.65 -4.49
C ALA A 230 9.82 -7.38 -4.77
N GLY A 231 10.91 -7.16 -4.02
CA GLY A 231 11.88 -6.12 -4.33
C GLY A 231 11.46 -4.76 -3.77
N HIS A 232 11.24 -4.65 -2.47
CA HIS A 232 11.33 -3.36 -1.77
C HIS A 232 11.56 -3.54 -0.27
N ILE A 233 12.68 -3.02 0.25
CA ILE A 233 13.08 -3.28 1.65
C ILE A 233 12.21 -2.56 2.69
N GLN A 234 11.79 -1.32 2.45
CA GLN A 234 11.07 -0.52 3.46
C GLN A 234 9.72 -1.11 3.92
N PRO A 235 8.73 -1.41 3.04
CA PRO A 235 7.48 -2.03 3.50
C PRO A 235 7.72 -3.39 4.16
N PHE A 236 8.77 -4.11 3.76
CA PHE A 236 9.18 -5.34 4.43
C PHE A 236 9.67 -5.11 5.86
N LEU A 237 10.51 -4.09 6.11
CA LEU A 237 10.93 -3.73 7.47
C LEU A 237 9.73 -3.35 8.35
N TYR A 238 8.71 -2.70 7.79
CA TYR A 238 7.47 -2.40 8.52
C TYR A 238 6.67 -3.66 8.86
N ILE A 239 6.66 -4.67 7.98
CA ILE A 239 6.09 -5.99 8.30
C ILE A 239 6.82 -6.60 9.50
N LEU A 240 8.15 -6.62 9.47
CA LEU A 240 8.96 -7.14 10.59
C LEU A 240 8.68 -6.38 11.89
N PHE A 241 8.56 -5.05 11.82
CA PHE A 241 8.20 -4.22 12.97
C PHE A 241 6.83 -4.61 13.55
N ALA A 242 5.80 -4.76 12.72
CA ALA A 242 4.47 -5.16 13.17
C ALA A 242 4.46 -6.55 13.84
N ILE A 243 5.21 -7.50 13.28
CA ILE A 243 5.37 -8.86 13.82
C ILE A 243 6.12 -8.83 15.16
N GLY A 244 7.23 -8.09 15.24
CA GLY A 244 8.01 -7.91 16.47
C GLY A 244 7.19 -7.25 17.58
N LEU A 245 6.49 -6.15 17.26
CA LEU A 245 5.61 -5.46 18.20
C LEU A 245 4.48 -6.38 18.69
N TYR A 246 3.89 -7.19 17.79
CA TYR A 246 2.88 -8.16 18.17
C TYR A 246 3.44 -9.28 19.05
N ALA A 247 4.63 -9.79 18.77
CA ALA A 247 5.29 -10.81 19.60
C ALA A 247 5.51 -10.31 21.03
N VAL A 248 6.06 -9.08 21.17
CA VAL A 248 6.26 -8.43 22.48
C VAL A 248 4.93 -8.20 23.18
N TYR A 249 3.95 -7.63 22.48
CA TYR A 249 2.61 -7.42 23.01
C TYR A 249 1.97 -8.75 23.45
N PHE A 250 2.14 -9.81 22.67
CA PHE A 250 1.62 -11.14 22.95
C PHE A 250 2.24 -11.73 24.23
N VAL A 251 3.53 -11.57 24.45
CA VAL A 251 4.17 -12.00 25.70
C VAL A 251 3.68 -11.18 26.90
N LEU A 252 3.64 -9.86 26.78
CA LEU A 252 3.31 -8.96 27.89
C LEU A 252 1.87 -9.07 28.38
N THR A 253 0.91 -9.28 27.47
CA THR A 253 -0.52 -9.34 27.85
C THR A 253 -1.05 -10.75 28.09
N ASN A 254 -0.27 -11.80 27.76
CA ASN A 254 -0.63 -13.18 28.08
C ASN A 254 -0.14 -13.60 29.49
N THR A 255 0.81 -12.86 30.05
CA THR A 255 1.42 -13.12 31.36
C THR A 255 0.72 -12.40 32.53
N ARG A 256 0.02 -11.28 32.29
CA ARG A 256 -0.50 -10.35 33.32
C ARG A 256 -1.77 -10.77 34.11
N LYS A 257 -2.27 -12.01 34.05
CA LYS A 257 -3.49 -12.40 34.81
C LYS A 257 -3.44 -13.78 35.47
N ALA A 258 -2.25 -14.21 35.88
CA ALA A 258 -2.05 -15.32 36.82
C ALA A 258 -1.74 -14.80 38.24
N ASN A 259 -2.32 -13.65 38.61
CA ASN A 259 -2.16 -13.09 39.95
C ASN A 259 -3.16 -13.78 40.89
N GLY A 260 -2.71 -14.92 41.39
CA GLY A 260 -3.31 -15.73 42.43
C GLY A 260 -2.35 -16.87 42.76
N ALA A 261 -1.40 -16.57 43.66
CA ALA A 261 -0.39 -17.46 44.27
C ALA A 261 0.79 -17.96 43.38
N SER A 262 2.02 -17.53 43.77
CA SER A 262 3.33 -18.21 43.72
C SER A 262 3.87 -18.90 42.43
N ARG A 263 3.10 -18.98 41.33
CA ARG A 263 3.47 -19.69 40.07
C ARG A 263 4.00 -18.79 38.94
N THR A 264 4.43 -17.56 39.27
CA THR A 264 4.76 -16.50 38.30
C THR A 264 5.98 -16.79 37.42
N SER A 265 6.94 -17.61 37.87
CA SER A 265 8.13 -17.99 37.07
C SER A 265 7.84 -19.06 36.00
N LEU A 266 7.17 -20.15 36.38
CA LEU A 266 6.87 -21.28 35.49
C LEU A 266 5.85 -20.92 34.40
N LEU A 267 4.82 -20.13 34.74
CA LEU A 267 3.80 -19.69 33.78
C LEU A 267 4.35 -18.65 32.80
N ARG A 268 5.28 -17.79 33.22
CA ARG A 268 5.98 -16.84 32.35
C ARG A 268 6.91 -17.56 31.37
N ARG A 269 7.65 -18.58 31.84
CA ARG A 269 8.42 -19.52 30.96
C ARG A 269 7.52 -20.23 29.94
N SER A 270 6.30 -20.63 30.33
CA SER A 270 5.36 -21.36 29.45
C SER A 270 4.82 -20.56 28.24
N SER A 271 4.92 -19.24 28.25
CA SER A 271 4.52 -18.38 27.12
C SER A 271 5.70 -17.76 26.37
N LEU A 272 6.84 -17.55 27.04
CA LEU A 272 8.06 -17.01 26.44
C LEU A 272 8.69 -17.99 25.45
N LEU A 273 8.93 -19.23 25.87
CA LEU A 273 9.65 -20.20 25.04
C LEU A 273 8.93 -20.50 23.71
N PRO A 274 7.60 -20.79 23.69
CA PRO A 274 6.89 -20.99 22.42
C PRO A 274 6.84 -19.73 21.54
N SER A 275 6.79 -18.54 22.15
CA SER A 275 6.79 -17.27 21.39
C SER A 275 8.16 -17.00 20.78
N ALA A 276 9.24 -17.27 21.52
CA ALA A 276 10.61 -17.16 21.03
C ALA A 276 10.89 -18.18 19.92
N ILE A 277 10.49 -19.45 20.11
CA ILE A 277 10.59 -20.48 19.05
C ILE A 277 9.81 -20.06 17.80
N SER A 278 8.60 -19.51 17.96
CA SER A 278 7.82 -19.02 16.82
C SER A 278 8.50 -17.86 16.11
N LEU A 279 9.07 -16.90 16.86
CA LEU A 279 9.80 -15.77 16.27
C LEU A 279 11.07 -16.23 15.54
N ILE A 280 11.84 -17.15 16.13
CA ILE A 280 13.03 -17.72 15.51
C ILE A 280 12.65 -18.48 14.23
N ALA A 281 11.62 -19.33 14.28
CA ALA A 281 11.16 -20.06 13.10
C ALA A 281 10.66 -19.13 11.99
N PHE A 282 9.96 -18.06 12.36
CA PHE A 282 9.53 -17.02 11.43
C PHE A 282 10.72 -16.34 10.74
N LEU A 283 11.73 -15.90 11.51
CA LEU A 283 12.92 -15.25 10.97
C LEU A 283 13.76 -16.21 10.12
N ALA A 284 13.96 -17.44 10.58
CA ALA A 284 14.72 -18.46 9.87
C ALA A 284 14.10 -18.78 8.50
N PHE A 285 12.77 -18.95 8.42
CA PHE A 285 12.09 -19.18 7.14
C PHE A 285 12.03 -17.93 6.26
N THR A 286 11.95 -16.73 6.85
CA THR A 286 12.05 -15.49 6.09
C THR A 286 13.42 -15.38 5.41
N ILE A 287 14.50 -15.64 6.14
CA ILE A 287 15.87 -15.63 5.61
C ILE A 287 16.06 -16.74 4.60
N LEU A 288 15.63 -17.97 4.90
CA LEU A 288 15.77 -19.13 4.01
C LEU A 288 15.18 -18.84 2.62
N ILE A 289 13.93 -18.37 2.57
CA ILE A 289 13.23 -18.08 1.30
C ILE A 289 13.75 -16.80 0.65
N GLY A 290 14.05 -15.75 1.44
CA GLY A 290 14.51 -14.46 0.94
C GLY A 290 16.00 -14.41 0.58
N SER A 291 16.79 -15.41 0.97
CA SER A 291 18.26 -15.42 0.91
C SER A 291 18.84 -15.10 -0.46
N VAL A 292 18.21 -15.61 -1.52
CA VAL A 292 18.61 -15.42 -2.93
C VAL A 292 18.69 -13.95 -3.32
N SER A 293 17.89 -13.09 -2.70
CA SER A 293 17.99 -11.64 -2.85
C SER A 293 18.71 -11.00 -1.66
N LEU A 294 18.52 -11.51 -0.44
CA LEU A 294 19.02 -10.85 0.77
C LEU A 294 20.55 -10.74 0.79
N VAL A 295 21.25 -11.82 0.45
CA VAL A 295 22.72 -11.86 0.44
C VAL A 295 23.32 -10.79 -0.50
N PRO A 296 22.96 -10.74 -1.80
CA PRO A 296 23.49 -9.71 -2.69
C PRO A 296 22.99 -8.30 -2.37
N ASN A 297 21.80 -8.15 -1.77
CA ASN A 297 21.34 -6.84 -1.29
C ASN A 297 22.22 -6.30 -0.15
N VAL A 298 22.61 -7.15 0.80
CA VAL A 298 23.49 -6.76 1.90
C VAL A 298 24.88 -6.40 1.38
N GLU A 299 25.43 -7.20 0.46
CA GLU A 299 26.71 -6.90 -0.20
C GLU A 299 26.69 -5.57 -0.96
N MET A 300 25.62 -5.29 -1.71
CA MET A 300 25.48 -4.01 -2.41
C MET A 300 25.25 -2.84 -1.44
N SER A 301 24.58 -3.06 -0.31
CA SER A 301 24.25 -1.99 0.64
C SER A 301 25.48 -1.32 1.25
N SER A 302 26.54 -2.09 1.53
CA SER A 302 27.82 -1.57 2.04
C SER A 302 28.64 -0.83 0.97
N GLN A 303 28.26 -0.93 -0.30
CA GLN A 303 28.89 -0.22 -1.42
C GLN A 303 28.02 0.93 -1.94
N SER A 304 26.97 1.29 -1.18
CA SER A 304 26.00 2.29 -1.61
C SER A 304 26.15 3.60 -0.84
N LEU A 305 25.69 4.71 -1.43
CA LEU A 305 25.58 6.02 -0.78
C LEU A 305 24.66 6.03 0.47
N ARG A 306 24.05 4.89 0.82
CA ARG A 306 23.12 4.74 1.97
C ARG A 306 23.77 4.10 3.19
N GLU A 307 25.07 3.84 3.17
CA GLU A 307 25.79 3.29 4.33
C GLU A 307 25.76 4.26 5.54
N SER A 308 25.85 5.57 5.30
CA SER A 308 25.84 6.61 6.34
C SER A 308 25.01 7.83 5.93
N LEU A 309 23.70 7.80 6.20
CA LEU A 309 22.84 8.97 6.04
C LEU A 309 23.01 9.94 7.21
N SER A 310 22.96 11.25 6.92
CA SER A 310 22.81 12.25 7.97
C SER A 310 21.44 12.12 8.64
N TYR A 311 21.30 12.68 9.86
CA TYR A 311 19.98 12.72 10.51
C TYR A 311 18.94 13.46 9.65
N ALA A 312 19.34 14.55 8.99
CA ALA A 312 18.45 15.30 8.11
C ALA A 312 17.95 14.44 6.93
N ASP A 313 18.82 13.62 6.34
CA ASP A 313 18.43 12.71 5.25
C ASP A 313 17.52 11.59 5.74
N ALA A 314 17.79 11.02 6.93
CA ALA A 314 16.95 9.98 7.52
C ALA A 314 15.55 10.50 7.92
N ALA A 315 15.49 11.75 8.41
CA ALA A 315 14.25 12.41 8.80
C ALA A 315 13.52 13.12 7.64
N ALA A 316 14.12 13.18 6.45
CA ALA A 316 13.44 13.68 5.25
C ALA A 316 12.16 12.88 4.97
N PHE A 317 11.16 13.54 4.37
CA PHE A 317 9.82 13.00 4.19
C PHE A 317 9.15 12.55 5.51
N SER A 318 9.28 13.34 6.56
CA SER A 318 8.50 13.19 7.81
C SER A 318 7.06 13.67 7.63
N LEU A 319 6.10 13.06 8.32
CA LEU A 319 4.70 13.49 8.30
C LEU A 319 4.51 14.77 9.12
N PRO A 320 4.25 15.92 8.49
CA PRO A 320 4.09 17.18 9.20
C PRO A 320 2.73 17.24 9.90
N PRO A 321 2.64 17.77 11.13
CA PRO A 321 1.37 17.91 11.83
C PRO A 321 0.31 18.70 11.04
N ALA A 322 0.72 19.70 10.26
CA ALA A 322 -0.18 20.48 9.41
C ALA A 322 -0.79 19.63 8.27
N GLN A 323 -0.09 18.59 7.79
CA GLN A 323 -0.60 17.70 6.74
C GLN A 323 -1.71 16.77 7.24
N LEU A 324 -1.90 16.63 8.56
CA LEU A 324 -2.95 15.79 9.15
C LEU A 324 -4.37 16.20 8.78
N VAL A 325 -4.59 17.44 8.34
CA VAL A 325 -5.86 17.88 7.75
C VAL A 325 -6.21 17.02 6.51
N GLY A 326 -5.20 16.47 5.84
CA GLY A 326 -5.34 15.52 4.74
C GLY A 326 -6.04 14.21 5.12
N LEU A 327 -6.09 13.84 6.41
CA LEU A 327 -6.91 12.72 6.91
C LEU A 327 -8.42 12.95 6.75
N PHE A 328 -8.84 14.19 6.53
CA PHE A 328 -10.23 14.55 6.30
C PHE A 328 -10.44 15.11 4.89
N VAL A 329 -9.47 15.89 4.40
CA VAL A 329 -9.51 16.57 3.11
C VAL A 329 -8.20 16.31 2.36
N PRO A 330 -8.03 15.12 1.73
CA PRO A 330 -6.76 14.70 1.13
C PRO A 330 -6.33 15.58 -0.06
N ALA A 331 -7.25 16.31 -0.68
CA ALA A 331 -6.95 17.19 -1.81
C ALA A 331 -6.52 18.60 -1.38
N LEU A 332 -6.52 18.92 -0.08
CA LEU A 332 -6.29 20.28 0.41
C LEU A 332 -4.96 20.85 -0.08
N PHE A 333 -3.88 20.07 0.03
CA PHE A 333 -2.53 20.49 -0.35
C PHE A 333 -2.22 20.31 -1.84
N GLY A 334 -3.21 19.96 -2.67
CA GLY A 334 -3.03 19.68 -4.10
C GLY A 334 -2.84 18.20 -4.43
N ARG A 335 -3.22 17.81 -5.66
CA ARG A 335 -3.11 16.43 -6.17
C ARG A 335 -2.08 16.35 -7.31
N GLY A 336 -0.91 15.79 -7.03
CA GLY A 336 0.17 15.73 -8.02
C GLY A 336 1.38 16.54 -7.55
N PRO A 337 2.58 16.21 -8.03
CA PRO A 337 3.79 16.99 -7.70
C PRO A 337 3.68 18.44 -8.18
N ASP A 338 3.06 18.66 -9.35
CA ASP A 338 3.02 19.97 -10.02
C ASP A 338 2.13 21.01 -9.32
N ILE A 339 1.20 20.57 -8.47
CA ILE A 339 0.21 21.43 -7.80
C ILE A 339 0.24 21.29 -6.28
N HIS A 340 1.24 20.59 -5.73
CA HIS A 340 1.44 20.51 -4.29
C HIS A 340 1.98 21.84 -3.77
N TRP A 341 1.30 22.45 -2.79
CA TRP A 341 1.64 23.79 -2.29
C TRP A 341 2.10 23.81 -0.82
N GLY A 342 2.10 22.67 -0.13
CA GLY A 342 2.59 22.60 1.25
C GLY A 342 4.09 22.88 1.32
N PRO A 343 4.59 23.60 2.35
CA PRO A 343 6.01 23.95 2.50
C PRO A 343 6.92 22.77 2.89
N TRP A 344 6.44 21.54 2.74
CA TRP A 344 7.12 20.29 3.07
C TRP A 344 7.08 19.35 1.87
N GLU A 345 7.99 18.38 1.87
CA GLU A 345 8.03 17.34 0.85
C GLU A 345 6.72 16.54 0.84
N ARG A 346 6.20 16.22 -0.36
CA ARG A 346 4.96 15.45 -0.47
C ARG A 346 5.17 14.03 0.05
N VAL A 347 4.38 13.66 1.06
CA VAL A 347 4.41 12.35 1.72
C VAL A 347 3.02 11.75 1.90
N GLU A 348 2.99 10.47 2.25
CA GLU A 348 1.81 9.74 2.67
C GLU A 348 1.24 10.36 3.97
N VAL A 349 -0.08 10.49 4.05
CA VAL A 349 -0.82 11.06 5.19
C VAL A 349 -1.55 9.99 6.00
N GLY A 350 -1.90 8.87 5.37
CA GLY A 350 -2.73 7.80 5.96
C GLY A 350 -4.24 8.03 5.76
N TYR A 351 -4.64 8.73 4.68
CA TYR A 351 -6.07 8.90 4.37
C TYR A 351 -6.69 7.59 3.88
N VAL A 352 -7.45 6.94 4.77
CA VAL A 352 -8.23 5.72 4.46
C VAL A 352 -9.73 5.96 4.35
N GLY A 353 -10.16 7.23 4.38
CA GLY A 353 -11.57 7.64 4.38
C GLY A 353 -12.08 8.08 5.76
N VAL A 354 -12.92 9.13 5.77
CA VAL A 354 -13.51 9.68 7.02
C VAL A 354 -14.38 8.65 7.73
N LEU A 355 -15.17 7.86 6.99
CA LEU A 355 -16.02 6.83 7.58
C LEU A 355 -15.21 5.73 8.30
N PRO A 356 -14.17 5.13 7.67
CA PRO A 356 -13.26 4.22 8.36
C PRO A 356 -12.59 4.80 9.61
N LEU A 357 -12.21 6.08 9.62
CA LEU A 357 -11.67 6.75 10.80
C LEU A 357 -12.69 6.83 11.95
N ILE A 358 -13.95 7.16 11.66
CA ILE A 358 -15.03 7.15 12.66
C ILE A 358 -15.27 5.73 13.18
N LEU A 359 -15.33 4.75 12.29
CA LEU A 359 -15.55 3.36 12.64
C LEU A 359 -14.40 2.77 13.46
N SER A 360 -13.15 3.18 13.20
CA SER A 360 -12.00 2.72 13.98
C SER A 360 -12.07 3.22 15.43
N ALA A 361 -12.47 4.49 15.64
CA ALA A 361 -12.72 5.05 16.96
C ALA A 361 -13.83 4.28 17.70
N LEU A 362 -14.94 3.96 17.01
CA LEU A 362 -16.01 3.12 17.59
C LEU A 362 -15.50 1.72 17.96
N GLY A 363 -14.65 1.13 17.11
CA GLY A 363 -13.96 -0.13 17.38
C GLY A 363 -13.19 -0.09 18.70
N ILE A 364 -12.35 0.93 18.89
CA ILE A 364 -11.56 1.15 20.12
C ILE A 364 -12.47 1.34 21.34
N MET A 365 -13.53 2.14 21.22
CA MET A 365 -14.41 2.49 22.34
C MET A 365 -15.27 1.30 22.81
N TRP A 366 -15.80 0.52 21.87
CA TRP A 366 -16.81 -0.50 22.15
C TRP A 366 -16.23 -1.91 22.27
N ARG A 367 -15.10 -2.20 21.63
CA ARG A 367 -14.47 -3.52 21.70
C ARG A 367 -13.31 -3.51 22.69
N ARG A 368 -13.32 -4.49 23.59
CA ARG A 368 -12.31 -4.63 24.65
C ARG A 368 -11.37 -5.81 24.40
N GLU A 369 -11.50 -6.44 23.24
CA GLU A 369 -10.65 -7.53 22.75
C GLU A 369 -9.19 -7.12 22.73
N ARG A 370 -8.32 -8.10 22.95
CA ARG A 370 -6.88 -7.86 23.04
C ARG A 370 -6.31 -7.44 21.69
N LEU A 371 -6.82 -8.04 20.62
CA LEU A 371 -6.42 -7.69 19.25
C LEU A 371 -6.78 -6.24 18.90
N VAL A 372 -7.96 -5.76 19.30
CA VAL A 372 -8.34 -4.35 19.09
C VAL A 372 -7.37 -3.41 19.80
N ARG A 373 -6.96 -3.73 21.03
CA ARG A 373 -5.95 -2.93 21.75
C ARG A 373 -4.58 -2.99 21.09
N PHE A 374 -4.20 -4.14 20.54
CA PHE A 374 -2.97 -4.26 19.76
C PHE A 374 -3.02 -3.37 18.53
N PHE A 375 -4.11 -3.41 17.74
CA PHE A 375 -4.22 -2.54 16.57
C PHE A 375 -4.26 -1.07 16.96
N ALA A 376 -4.88 -0.69 18.08
CA ALA A 376 -4.80 0.68 18.59
C ALA A 376 -3.36 1.08 18.98
N LEU A 377 -2.61 0.18 19.62
CA LEU A 377 -1.20 0.38 19.93
C LEU A 377 -0.35 0.50 18.65
N LEU A 378 -0.59 -0.36 17.66
CA LEU A 378 0.10 -0.34 16.38
C LEU A 378 -0.19 0.98 15.65
N ALA A 379 -1.45 1.41 15.58
CA ALA A 379 -1.83 2.70 15.01
C ALA A 379 -1.10 3.86 15.71
N LEU A 380 -1.11 3.89 17.05
CA LEU A 380 -0.44 4.94 17.81
C LEU A 380 1.08 4.94 17.61
N ALA A 381 1.71 3.76 17.68
CA ALA A 381 3.15 3.63 17.49
C ALA A 381 3.55 4.04 16.07
N SER A 382 2.85 3.55 15.05
CA SER A 382 3.10 3.89 13.65
C SER A 382 2.89 5.37 13.37
N PHE A 383 1.86 5.99 13.95
CA PHE A 383 1.65 7.43 13.85
C PHE A 383 2.79 8.24 14.47
N ALA A 384 3.23 7.86 15.68
CA ALA A 384 4.34 8.53 16.37
C ALA A 384 5.67 8.41 15.62
N LEU A 385 5.88 7.30 14.90
CA LEU A 385 7.03 7.09 14.02
C LEU A 385 6.91 7.84 12.70
N ALA A 386 5.70 7.95 12.15
CA ALA A 386 5.43 8.67 10.91
C ALA A 386 5.76 10.16 11.01
N LEU A 387 5.56 10.76 12.20
CA LEU A 387 5.92 12.14 12.49
C LEU A 387 7.41 12.45 12.30
N GLY A 388 8.30 11.44 12.30
CA GLY A 388 9.73 11.62 12.03
C GLY A 388 10.36 12.77 12.84
N SER A 389 10.91 13.79 12.18
CA SER A 389 11.54 14.96 12.83
C SER A 389 10.62 15.73 13.79
N TYR A 390 9.30 15.58 13.68
CA TYR A 390 8.33 16.20 14.59
C TYR A 390 8.09 15.38 15.88
N SER A 391 8.79 14.26 16.05
CA SER A 391 8.67 13.34 17.19
C SER A 391 10.04 13.05 17.79
N VAL A 392 10.16 13.19 19.11
CA VAL A 392 11.39 12.86 19.86
C VAL A 392 11.81 11.40 19.67
N VAL A 393 10.83 10.51 19.40
CA VAL A 393 11.07 9.07 19.20
C VAL A 393 12.00 8.81 18.02
N ASN A 394 11.88 9.58 16.92
CA ASN A 394 12.72 9.38 15.74
C ASN A 394 14.20 9.68 16.02
N GLY A 395 14.48 10.71 16.83
CA GLY A 395 15.84 11.02 17.28
C GLY A 395 16.48 9.88 18.08
N TRP A 396 15.71 9.21 18.96
CA TRP A 396 16.21 8.05 19.70
C TRP A 396 16.45 6.83 18.80
N LEU A 397 15.55 6.60 17.84
CA LEU A 397 15.69 5.48 16.92
C LEU A 397 16.88 5.64 15.98
N PHE A 398 17.25 6.87 15.62
CA PHE A 398 18.45 7.13 14.82
C PHE A 398 19.74 6.62 15.48
N LEU A 399 19.77 6.50 16.81
CA LEU A 399 20.90 5.94 17.55
C LEU A 399 20.99 4.40 17.47
N ILE A 400 19.94 3.73 16.98
CA ILE A 400 19.92 2.28 16.84
C ILE A 400 20.61 1.89 15.52
N PRO A 401 21.65 1.03 15.56
CA PRO A 401 22.33 0.57 14.36
C PRO A 401 21.36 0.01 13.32
N GLY A 402 21.50 0.45 12.06
CA GLY A 402 20.65 0.04 10.94
C GLY A 402 19.38 0.87 10.75
N TYR A 403 18.88 1.58 11.77
CA TYR A 403 17.73 2.49 11.58
C TYR A 403 18.13 3.76 10.80
N SER A 404 19.38 4.21 10.96
CA SER A 404 19.93 5.36 10.23
C SER A 404 19.93 5.19 8.69
N GLN A 405 19.77 3.97 8.19
CA GLN A 405 19.67 3.68 6.75
C GLN A 405 18.22 3.78 6.21
N ILE A 406 17.24 4.02 7.09
CA ILE A 406 15.81 4.12 6.75
C ILE A 406 15.43 5.59 6.60
N ARG A 407 15.10 5.99 5.37
CA ARG A 407 14.51 7.29 5.03
C ARG A 407 12.98 7.21 4.95
N VAL A 408 12.32 8.37 4.94
CA VAL A 408 10.87 8.54 4.78
C VAL A 408 10.07 8.01 5.98
N PRO A 409 10.19 8.64 7.16
CA PRO A 409 9.43 8.24 8.34
C PRO A 409 7.92 8.20 8.08
N ALA A 410 7.37 9.14 7.29
CA ALA A 410 5.94 9.20 6.99
C ALA A 410 5.35 7.87 6.51
N ARG A 411 6.15 7.04 5.83
CA ARG A 411 5.73 5.73 5.31
C ARG A 411 5.32 4.71 6.38
N PHE A 412 5.60 4.95 7.66
CA PHE A 412 4.98 4.20 8.76
C PHE A 412 3.45 4.28 8.74
N VAL A 413 2.84 5.24 8.03
CA VAL A 413 1.38 5.27 7.81
C VAL A 413 0.84 4.00 7.15
N TYR A 414 1.67 3.23 6.44
CA TYR A 414 1.30 1.91 5.95
C TYR A 414 0.76 0.98 7.06
N LEU A 415 1.43 0.98 8.23
CA LEU A 415 0.99 0.20 9.39
C LEU A 415 -0.17 0.86 10.14
N LEU A 416 -0.25 2.19 10.10
CA LEU A 416 -1.41 2.95 10.59
C LEU A 416 -2.66 2.55 9.80
N ASP A 417 -2.59 2.54 8.47
CA ASP A 417 -3.66 2.16 7.56
C ASP A 417 -4.12 0.72 7.80
N PHE A 418 -3.17 -0.21 7.93
CA PHE A 418 -3.45 -1.60 8.30
C PHE A 418 -4.20 -1.71 9.63
N ALA A 419 -3.76 -0.97 10.65
CA ALA A 419 -4.40 -0.97 11.96
C ALA A 419 -5.79 -0.33 11.91
N ILE A 420 -5.96 0.80 11.23
CA ILE A 420 -7.27 1.47 11.06
C ILE A 420 -8.23 0.56 10.32
N ALA A 421 -7.79 -0.12 9.26
CA ALA A 421 -8.62 -1.07 8.52
C ALA A 421 -9.17 -2.20 9.42
N ALA A 422 -8.33 -2.75 10.30
CA ALA A 422 -8.77 -3.75 11.27
C ALA A 422 -9.74 -3.16 12.32
N LEU A 423 -9.39 -2.01 12.91
CA LEU A 423 -10.22 -1.33 13.90
C LEU A 423 -11.59 -0.92 13.35
N ALA A 424 -11.63 -0.41 12.11
CA ALA A 424 -12.85 -0.02 11.41
C ALA A 424 -13.76 -1.22 11.18
N ALA A 425 -13.20 -2.37 10.80
CA ALA A 425 -13.96 -3.62 10.70
C ALA A 425 -14.57 -4.01 12.05
N HIS A 426 -13.80 -3.94 13.15
CA HIS A 426 -14.32 -4.20 14.51
C HIS A 426 -15.41 -3.20 14.94
N GLY A 427 -15.28 -1.93 14.58
CA GLY A 427 -16.28 -0.90 14.81
C GLY A 427 -17.58 -1.18 14.06
N PHE A 428 -17.48 -1.46 12.76
CA PHE A 428 -18.64 -1.78 11.93
C PHE A 428 -19.34 -3.08 12.36
N ASP A 429 -18.59 -4.12 12.70
CA ASP A 429 -19.14 -5.36 13.26
C ASP A 429 -19.89 -5.13 14.57
N SER A 430 -19.52 -4.11 15.33
CA SER A 430 -20.22 -3.73 16.57
C SER A 430 -21.54 -3.01 16.28
N LEU A 431 -21.64 -2.25 15.18
CA LEU A 431 -22.89 -1.62 14.72
C LEU A 431 -23.87 -2.64 14.14
N LEU A 432 -23.38 -3.70 13.51
CA LEU A 432 -24.20 -4.79 12.98
C LEU A 432 -24.80 -5.69 14.06
N ARG A 433 -24.46 -5.46 15.33
CA ARG A 433 -24.93 -6.24 16.47
C ARG A 433 -25.82 -5.41 17.38
N PRO A 434 -26.73 -6.05 18.14
CA PRO A 434 -27.54 -5.33 19.10
C PRO A 434 -26.68 -4.52 20.08
N LEU A 435 -26.90 -3.20 20.13
CA LEU A 435 -26.19 -2.32 21.06
C LEU A 435 -26.41 -2.76 22.52
N PRO A 436 -25.38 -2.74 23.38
CA PRO A 436 -25.54 -2.96 24.80
C PRO A 436 -26.58 -2.02 25.41
N ARG A 437 -27.39 -2.49 26.38
CA ARG A 437 -28.49 -1.72 27.01
C ARG A 437 -28.11 -0.29 27.42
N ARG A 438 -26.89 -0.10 27.96
CA ARG A 438 -26.35 1.22 28.36
C ARG A 438 -26.28 2.26 27.22
N TRP A 439 -25.94 1.82 26.01
CA TRP A 439 -25.79 2.70 24.84
C TRP A 439 -27.10 2.85 24.07
N ARG A 440 -28.01 1.89 24.18
CA ARG A 440 -29.30 1.88 23.47
C ARG A 440 -30.16 3.10 23.80
N SER A 441 -30.15 3.58 25.04
CA SER A 441 -30.91 4.78 25.47
C SER A 441 -30.38 6.06 24.80
N THR A 442 -29.05 6.27 24.87
CA THR A 442 -28.39 7.42 24.26
C THR A 442 -28.54 7.42 22.74
N TRP A 443 -28.31 6.28 22.09
CA TRP A 443 -28.41 6.15 20.63
C TRP A 443 -29.85 6.31 20.13
N ARG A 444 -30.88 5.90 20.89
CA ARG A 444 -32.28 6.18 20.51
C ARG A 444 -32.59 7.67 20.37
N LYS A 445 -31.89 8.52 21.13
CA LYS A 445 -32.05 9.98 21.10
C LYS A 445 -31.13 10.63 20.04
N VAL A 446 -29.89 10.16 19.95
CA VAL A 446 -28.87 10.74 19.06
C VAL A 446 -29.02 10.31 17.61
N PHE A 447 -29.43 9.06 17.35
CA PHE A 447 -29.54 8.51 15.99
C PHE A 447 -30.46 9.32 15.06
N PRO A 448 -31.70 9.71 15.43
CA PRO A 448 -32.54 10.50 14.54
C PRO A 448 -31.93 11.87 14.22
N VAL A 449 -31.27 12.51 15.19
CA VAL A 449 -30.57 13.78 14.98
C VAL A 449 -29.38 13.60 14.05
N LEU A 450 -28.56 12.57 14.27
CA LEU A 450 -27.40 12.28 13.44
C LEU A 450 -27.81 11.89 12.01
N ALA A 451 -28.87 11.09 11.87
CA ALA A 451 -29.42 10.72 10.57
C ALA A 451 -29.98 11.93 9.83
N PHE A 452 -30.67 12.83 10.53
CA PHE A 452 -31.16 14.10 9.96
C PHE A 452 -30.00 15.00 9.52
N VAL A 453 -28.97 15.19 10.34
CA VAL A 453 -27.79 15.98 9.99
C VAL A 453 -27.05 15.36 8.81
N LEU A 454 -26.86 14.04 8.80
CA LEU A 454 -26.20 13.35 7.68
C LEU A 454 -27.02 13.49 6.40
N MET A 455 -28.34 13.37 6.48
CA MET A 455 -29.25 13.54 5.34
C MET A 455 -29.21 14.98 4.83
N ALA A 456 -29.20 15.97 5.72
CA ALA A 456 -29.07 17.39 5.38
C ALA A 456 -27.71 17.68 4.74
N VAL A 457 -26.62 17.14 5.28
CA VAL A 457 -25.29 17.25 4.66
C VAL A 457 -25.30 16.60 3.29
N VAL A 458 -25.83 15.39 3.11
CA VAL A 458 -25.92 14.75 1.78
C VAL A 458 -26.75 15.61 0.81
N PHE A 459 -27.90 16.12 1.24
CA PHE A 459 -28.78 16.95 0.42
C PHE A 459 -28.20 18.33 0.09
N LEU A 460 -27.34 18.89 0.95
CA LEU A 460 -26.70 20.19 0.70
C LEU A 460 -25.39 20.01 -0.08
N PHE A 461 -24.59 19.03 0.30
CA PHE A 461 -23.23 18.81 -0.19
C PHE A 461 -23.20 18.17 -1.58
N ILE A 462 -24.17 17.30 -1.93
CA ILE A 462 -24.24 16.73 -3.29
C ILE A 462 -24.54 17.81 -4.34
N PRO A 463 -25.55 18.69 -4.18
CA PRO A 463 -25.77 19.81 -5.10
C PRO A 463 -24.60 20.78 -5.12
N LEU A 464 -24.00 21.11 -3.97
CA LEU A 464 -22.81 21.97 -3.90
C LEU A 464 -21.62 21.35 -4.64
N MET A 465 -21.40 20.04 -4.50
CA MET A 465 -20.38 19.32 -5.27
C MET A 465 -20.70 19.30 -6.77
N PHE A 466 -21.97 19.10 -7.15
CA PHE A 466 -22.38 19.12 -8.54
C PHE A 466 -22.18 20.51 -9.16
N VAL A 467 -22.53 21.57 -8.43
CA VAL A 467 -22.28 22.98 -8.80
C VAL A 467 -20.77 23.26 -8.86
N ALA A 468 -19.99 22.82 -7.89
CA ALA A 468 -18.54 23.01 -7.90
C ALA A 468 -17.86 22.29 -9.07
N VAL A 469 -18.31 21.08 -9.41
CA VAL A 469 -17.78 20.32 -10.57
C VAL A 469 -18.15 21.00 -11.88
N THR A 470 -19.40 21.45 -12.04
CA THR A 470 -19.86 22.13 -13.26
C THR A 470 -19.19 23.50 -13.42
N LEU A 471 -19.05 24.28 -12.35
CA LEU A 471 -18.31 25.53 -12.36
C LEU A 471 -16.81 25.31 -12.65
N ASN A 472 -16.19 24.29 -12.08
CA ASN A 472 -14.78 24.00 -12.34
C ASN A 472 -14.55 23.49 -13.78
N GLN A 473 -15.52 22.76 -14.35
CA GLN A 473 -15.48 22.39 -15.78
C GLN A 473 -15.57 23.63 -16.69
N SER A 474 -16.40 24.62 -16.34
CA SER A 474 -16.47 25.89 -17.09
C SER A 474 -15.17 26.69 -16.99
N HIS A 475 -14.51 26.69 -15.82
CA HIS A 475 -13.20 27.31 -15.63
C HIS A 475 -12.09 26.58 -16.41
N LEU A 476 -12.08 25.25 -16.43
CA LEU A 476 -11.12 24.44 -17.18
C LEU A 476 -11.26 24.63 -18.70
N GLN A 477 -12.48 24.77 -19.21
CA GLN A 477 -12.70 25.11 -20.63
C GLN A 477 -12.18 26.51 -20.97
N SER A 478 -12.40 27.50 -20.08
CA SER A 478 -11.89 28.86 -20.27
C SER A 478 -10.36 28.95 -20.18
N HIS A 479 -9.73 28.20 -19.26
CA HIS A 479 -8.27 28.11 -19.15
C HIS A 479 -7.65 27.33 -20.30
N GLY A 480 -8.28 26.25 -20.76
CA GLY A 480 -7.86 25.49 -21.94
C GLY A 480 -7.86 26.35 -23.21
N GLN A 481 -8.89 27.17 -23.41
CA GLN A 481 -8.95 28.14 -24.51
C GLN A 481 -7.93 29.27 -24.37
N ARG A 482 -7.67 29.76 -23.15
CA ARG A 482 -6.62 30.77 -22.89
C ARG A 482 -5.22 30.22 -23.13
N LEU A 483 -4.94 28.98 -22.73
CA LEU A 483 -3.65 28.31 -22.97
C LEU A 483 -3.46 27.96 -24.45
N GLN A 484 -4.51 27.57 -25.17
CA GLN A 484 -4.46 27.40 -26.63
C GLN A 484 -4.21 28.74 -27.35
N ARG A 485 -4.88 29.83 -26.93
CA ARG A 485 -4.62 31.18 -27.44
C ARG A 485 -3.20 31.65 -27.10
N ALA A 486 -2.71 31.40 -25.89
CA ALA A 486 -1.34 31.75 -25.49
C ALA A 486 -0.28 30.93 -26.27
N ARG A 487 -0.54 29.65 -26.57
CA ARG A 487 0.30 28.83 -27.45
C ARG A 487 0.25 29.30 -28.91
N LEU A 488 -0.92 29.68 -29.42
CA LEU A 488 -1.09 30.31 -30.74
C LEU A 488 -0.33 31.63 -30.82
N VAL A 489 -0.44 32.50 -29.81
CA VAL A 489 0.31 33.77 -29.73
C VAL A 489 1.82 33.51 -29.60
N ARG A 490 2.26 32.52 -28.82
CA ARG A 490 3.68 32.10 -28.76
C ARG A 490 4.19 31.55 -30.09
N HIS A 491 3.41 30.71 -30.77
CA HIS A 491 3.78 30.23 -32.11
C HIS A 491 3.85 31.39 -33.12
N SER A 492 2.92 32.33 -33.04
CA SER A 492 2.88 33.52 -33.90
C SER A 492 4.08 34.45 -33.64
N SER A 493 4.43 34.66 -32.38
CA SER A 493 5.58 35.49 -31.98
C SER A 493 6.93 34.82 -32.22
N VAL A 494 7.02 33.48 -32.13
CA VAL A 494 8.21 32.72 -32.56
C VAL A 494 8.36 32.72 -34.08
N LEU A 495 7.27 32.65 -34.84
CA LEU A 495 7.28 32.80 -36.30
C LEU A 495 7.67 34.23 -36.72
N LEU A 496 7.15 35.25 -36.04
CA LEU A 496 7.51 36.66 -36.25
C LEU A 496 8.96 36.96 -35.85
N ALA A 497 9.43 36.41 -34.74
CA ALA A 497 10.83 36.54 -34.32
C ALA A 497 11.79 35.82 -35.28
N ARG A 498 11.39 34.66 -35.83
CA ARG A 498 12.15 33.97 -36.89
C ARG A 498 12.12 34.70 -38.23
N ALA A 499 11.03 35.38 -38.57
CA ALA A 499 10.95 36.24 -39.75
C ALA A 499 11.79 37.52 -39.59
N ALA A 500 11.84 38.10 -38.38
CA ALA A 500 12.66 39.27 -38.07
C ALA A 500 14.16 38.97 -37.90
N ALA A 501 14.52 37.71 -37.60
CA ALA A 501 15.92 37.26 -37.52
C ALA A 501 16.55 36.93 -38.89
N CYS A 502 15.84 37.17 -40.00
CA CYS A 502 16.42 37.07 -41.33
C CYS A 502 17.12 38.40 -41.67
N PRO A 503 18.45 38.42 -41.89
CA PRO A 503 19.17 39.67 -42.11
C PRO A 503 18.71 40.34 -43.42
N ALA A 504 18.44 41.65 -43.35
CA ALA A 504 17.99 42.48 -44.47
C ALA A 504 18.98 42.55 -45.66
N HIS A 505 20.16 41.94 -45.54
CA HIS A 505 21.16 41.86 -46.62
C HIS A 505 20.98 40.66 -47.58
N ALA A 506 20.01 39.78 -47.35
CA ALA A 506 19.78 38.62 -48.24
C ALA A 506 18.89 38.92 -49.48
N LEU A 507 18.63 40.20 -49.80
CA LEU A 507 17.76 40.61 -50.91
C LEU A 507 18.50 40.93 -52.23
N ALA A 508 19.80 40.69 -52.33
CA ALA A 508 20.59 41.06 -53.52
C ALA A 508 21.21 39.89 -54.31
N GLU A 509 21.12 38.63 -53.88
CA GLU A 509 21.70 37.51 -54.64
C GLU A 509 20.72 36.34 -54.80
N HIS A 510 20.49 35.97 -56.06
CA HIS A 510 19.52 34.96 -56.49
C HIS A 510 19.80 33.52 -55.99
N SER A 511 20.92 33.27 -55.28
CA SER A 511 21.29 31.96 -54.74
C SER A 511 20.88 31.72 -53.28
N ALA A 512 20.46 32.75 -52.54
CA ALA A 512 20.17 32.64 -51.10
C ALA A 512 18.72 32.22 -50.75
N MET A 513 17.79 32.22 -51.71
CA MET A 513 16.37 31.92 -51.46
C MET A 513 16.11 30.44 -51.07
N GLY A 514 16.97 29.50 -51.50
CA GLY A 514 16.81 28.08 -51.18
C GLY A 514 17.08 27.71 -49.72
N ALA A 515 17.98 28.43 -49.05
CA ALA A 515 18.43 28.09 -47.70
C ALA A 515 17.44 28.51 -46.60
N CYS A 516 16.63 29.55 -46.84
CA CYS A 516 15.68 30.03 -45.84
C CYS A 516 14.38 29.21 -45.82
N ALA A 517 13.94 28.68 -46.98
CA ALA A 517 12.75 27.86 -47.09
C ALA A 517 12.86 26.51 -46.35
N HIS A 518 14.08 25.98 -46.15
CA HIS A 518 14.30 24.69 -45.51
C HIS A 518 14.24 24.73 -43.98
N ARG A 519 14.40 25.91 -43.35
CA ARG A 519 14.28 26.10 -41.88
C ARG A 519 12.84 26.29 -41.38
N LEU A 520 11.88 26.47 -42.29
CA LEU A 520 10.48 26.73 -41.97
C LEU A 520 9.55 25.53 -42.18
N ARG A 521 10.06 24.37 -42.63
CA ARG A 521 9.24 23.18 -42.91
C ARG A 521 9.59 21.98 -42.01
N LEU A 522 8.53 21.49 -41.35
CA LEU A 522 8.27 20.14 -40.77
C LEU A 522 8.58 19.92 -39.27
N PRO A 523 7.78 19.06 -38.62
CA PRO A 523 6.54 19.37 -37.91
C PRO A 523 6.75 19.73 -36.43
#